data_AF-A0A8C8U4S0-F1
#
_entry.id   AF-A0A8C8U4S0-F1
#
_cell.length_a   1.000
_cell.length_b   1.000
_cell.length_c   1.000
_cell.angle_alpha   90.00
_cell.angle_beta   90.00
_cell.angle_gamma   90.00
#
_symmetry.space_group_name_H-M   'P 1'
#
loop_
_entity.id
_entity.type
_entity.pdbx_description
1 polymer ?
#
loop_
_entity_poly.entity_id
_entity_poly.type
_entity_poly.pdbx_seq_one_letter_code
_entity_poly.pdbx_strand_id
1 'polypeptide(L)' 'MTPKVEWVALVQAADTLNLEEVSKEPNEGYEHDETFLRKIHHVLLEVDVLEGTLQCPESGCLFPISCGIPNML' A
#
# COMPACT_ATOMS: atom_id res chain seq x y z
N MET A 1 -3.17 13.26 2.95
CA MET A 1 -3.33 11.80 2.77
C MET A 1 -2.59 11.07 3.89
N THR A 2 -1.31 11.39 4.11
CA THR A 2 -0.40 10.75 5.07
C THR A 2 -0.96 10.47 6.49
N PRO A 3 -1.70 11.38 7.16
CA PRO A 3 -2.22 11.09 8.51
C PRO A 3 -3.33 10.03 8.57
N LYS A 4 -3.97 9.70 7.43
CA LYS A 4 -5.10 8.74 7.35
C LYS A 4 -4.64 7.35 6.93
N VAL A 5 -3.37 7.17 6.61
CA VAL A 5 -2.82 5.92 6.08
C VAL A 5 -2.45 5.02 7.25
N GLU A 6 -2.98 3.80 7.26
CA GLU A 6 -2.52 2.74 8.16
C GLU A 6 -1.16 2.23 7.68
N TRP A 7 -0.09 2.70 8.33
CA TRP A 7 1.28 2.53 7.86
C TRP A 7 1.72 1.05 7.79
N VAL A 8 1.31 0.26 8.77
CA VAL A 8 1.64 -1.17 8.82
C VAL A 8 1.07 -1.91 7.62
N ALA A 9 -0.19 -1.62 7.24
CA ALA A 9 -0.83 -2.22 6.09
C ALA A 9 -0.15 -1.81 4.77
N LEU A 10 0.28 -0.54 4.66
CA LEU A 10 1.03 -0.06 3.50
C LEU A 10 2.37 -0.79 3.34
N VAL A 11 3.15 -0.90 4.41
CA VAL A 11 4.46 -1.59 4.39
C VAL A 11 4.28 -3.06 4.00
N GLN A 12 3.29 -3.75 4.57
CA GLN A 12 3.00 -5.15 4.22
C GLN A 12 2.61 -5.33 2.74
N ALA A 13 1.80 -4.43 2.21
CA ALA A 13 1.43 -4.45 0.79
C ALA A 13 2.66 -4.18 -0.10
N ALA A 14 3.48 -3.19 0.27
CA ALA A 14 4.72 -2.87 -0.44
C ALA A 14 5.71 -4.04 -0.43
N ASP A 15 5.91 -4.70 0.70
CA ASP A 15 6.76 -5.90 0.83
C ASP A 15 6.24 -7.05 -0.05
N THR A 16 4.93 -7.26 -0.07
CA THR A 16 4.30 -8.30 -0.93
C THR A 16 4.54 -8.04 -2.41
N LEU A 17 4.59 -6.76 -2.81
CA LEU A 17 4.87 -6.32 -4.17
C LEU A 17 6.37 -6.11 -4.45
N ASN A 18 7.25 -6.37 -3.49
CA ASN A 18 8.71 -6.12 -3.54
C ASN A 18 9.06 -4.66 -3.89
N LEU A 19 8.34 -3.70 -3.33
CA LEU A 19 8.62 -2.27 -3.48
C LEU A 19 9.61 -1.82 -2.39
N GLU A 20 10.85 -1.51 -2.77
CA GLU A 20 11.91 -1.08 -1.83
C GLU A 20 11.78 0.37 -1.35
N GLU A 21 10.79 1.11 -1.84
CA GLU A 21 10.69 2.57 -1.67
C GLU A 21 10.03 3.01 -0.36
N VAL A 22 9.40 2.09 0.38
CA VAL A 22 8.61 2.40 1.58
C VAL A 22 9.44 2.26 2.85
N SER A 23 9.59 3.36 3.58
CA SER A 23 10.17 3.35 4.93
C SER A 23 9.27 2.59 5.92
N LYS A 24 9.87 1.88 6.87
CA LYS A 24 9.13 1.13 7.91
C LYS A 24 8.29 2.00 8.84
N GLU A 25 8.65 3.27 8.99
CA GLU A 25 7.95 4.26 9.80
C GLU A 25 7.84 5.59 9.03
N PRO A 26 6.78 6.39 9.28
CA PRO A 26 6.71 7.74 8.74
C PRO A 26 7.76 8.64 9.43
N ASN A 27 8.54 9.38 8.64
CA ASN A 27 9.57 10.27 9.16
C ASN A 27 8.95 11.39 10.02
N GLU A 28 9.58 11.74 11.15
CA GLU A 28 9.19 12.96 11.89
C GLU A 28 9.39 14.20 11.00
N GLY A 29 8.38 15.08 10.96
CA GLY A 29 8.43 16.27 10.10
C GLY A 29 8.31 15.99 8.59
N TYR A 30 7.78 14.82 8.20
CA TYR A 30 7.61 14.41 6.80
C TYR A 30 6.92 15.44 5.90
N GLU A 31 6.14 16.36 6.46
CA GLU A 31 5.45 17.44 5.74
C GLU A 31 6.40 18.33 4.94
N HIS A 32 7.67 18.42 5.36
CA HIS A 32 8.70 19.22 4.72
C HIS A 32 9.72 18.37 3.93
N ASP A 33 9.58 17.04 3.95
CA ASP A 33 10.45 16.12 3.23
C ASP A 33 9.81 15.74 1.89
N GLU A 34 10.07 16.55 0.86
CA GLU A 34 9.54 16.31 -0.49
C GLU A 34 9.97 14.94 -1.05
N THR A 35 11.17 14.47 -0.69
CA THR A 35 11.68 13.19 -1.20
C THR A 35 10.89 12.02 -0.63
N PHE A 36 10.55 12.08 0.66
CA PHE A 36 9.64 11.13 1.29
C PHE A 36 8.23 11.22 0.69
N LEU A 37 7.69 12.43 0.55
CA LEU A 37 6.34 12.64 0.01
C LEU A 37 6.20 12.09 -1.42
N ARG A 38 7.22 12.24 -2.27
CA ARG A 38 7.24 11.69 -3.63
C ARG A 38 7.24 10.16 -3.65
N LYS A 39 8.02 9.51 -2.78
CA LYS A 39 8.03 8.04 -2.67
C LYS A 39 6.67 7.50 -2.23
N ILE A 40 6.06 8.15 -1.24
CA ILE A 40 4.73 7.78 -0.75
C ILE A 40 3.65 8.04 -1.80
N HIS A 41 3.76 9.12 -2.58
CA HIS A 41 2.89 9.37 -3.72
C HIS A 41 2.98 8.23 -4.74
N HIS A 42 4.18 7.83 -5.13
CA HIS A 42 4.40 6.74 -6.09
C HIS A 42 3.71 5.46 -5.63
N VAL A 43 4.01 5.00 -4.42
CA VAL A 43 3.49 3.74 -3.89
C VAL A 43 1.96 3.76 -3.72
N LEU A 44 1.39 4.88 -3.27
CA LEU A 44 -0.06 4.95 -3.01
C LEU A 44 -0.91 5.19 -4.26
N LEU A 45 -0.39 5.88 -5.27
CA LEU A 45 -1.20 6.43 -6.36
C LEU A 45 -0.71 6.07 -7.76
N GLU A 46 0.51 5.53 -7.90
CA GLU A 46 1.11 5.20 -9.20
C GLU A 46 1.36 3.70 -9.37
N VAL A 47 1.06 2.88 -8.35
CA VAL A 47 1.18 1.42 -8.40
C VAL A 47 -0.21 0.78 -8.38
N ASP A 48 -0.57 0.13 -9.48
CA ASP A 48 -1.85 -0.57 -9.64
C ASP A 48 -1.65 -2.10 -9.69
N VAL A 49 -2.44 -2.83 -8.90
CA VAL A 49 -2.49 -4.29 -8.95
C VAL A 49 -3.59 -4.72 -9.93
N LEU A 50 -3.19 -5.18 -11.13
CA LEU A 50 -4.16 -5.56 -12.16
C LEU A 50 -4.80 -6.94 -11.90
N GLU A 51 -4.02 -7.90 -11.41
CA GLU A 51 -4.46 -9.26 -11.11
C GLU A 51 -3.87 -9.70 -9.76
N GLY A 52 -4.67 -10.31 -8.90
CA GLY A 52 -4.23 -10.75 -7.57
C GLY A 52 -5.38 -11.18 -6.66
N THR A 53 -5.10 -11.27 -5.36
CA THR A 53 -6.11 -11.60 -4.34
C THR A 53 -5.83 -10.83 -3.05
N LEU A 54 -6.87 -10.30 -2.42
CA LEU A 54 -6.83 -9.83 -1.04
C LEU A 54 -7.26 -10.97 -0.13
N GLN A 55 -6.46 -11.27 0.90
CA GLN A 55 -6.78 -12.31 1.87
C GLN A 55 -7.21 -11.69 3.20
N CYS A 56 -8.35 -12.12 3.75
CA CYS A 56 -8.74 -11.77 5.12
C CYS A 56 -7.81 -12.49 6.12
N PRO A 57 -7.11 -11.77 7.02
CA PRO A 57 -6.17 -12.39 7.96
C PRO A 57 -6.87 -13.25 9.03
N GLU A 58 -8.14 -12.99 9.33
CA GLU A 58 -8.89 -13.71 10.38
C GLU A 58 -9.55 -15.00 9.86
N SER A 59 -10.18 -14.93 8.69
CA SER A 59 -10.97 -16.04 8.12
C SER A 59 -10.23 -16.81 7.02
N GLY A 60 -9.17 -16.23 6.45
CA GLY A 60 -8.48 -16.76 5.28
C GLY A 60 -9.25 -16.61 3.96
N CYS A 61 -10.43 -15.98 3.96
CA CYS A 61 -11.22 -15.74 2.76
C CYS A 61 -10.42 -14.95 1.72
N LEU A 62 -10.53 -15.34 0.44
CA LEU A 62 -9.83 -14.72 -0.68
C LEU A 62 -10.80 -13.91 -1.53
N PHE A 63 -10.47 -12.64 -1.74
CA PHE A 63 -11.20 -11.70 -2.57
C PHE A 63 -10.36 -11.40 -3.82
N PRO A 64 -10.77 -11.87 -5.01
CA PRO A 64 -9.96 -11.72 -6.21
C PRO A 64 -9.95 -10.27 -6.70
N ILE A 65 -8.81 -9.87 -7.27
CA ILE A 65 -8.63 -8.63 -8.03
C ILE A 65 -8.49 -9.05 -9.50
N SER A 66 -9.34 -8.50 -10.36
CA SER A 66 -9.28 -8.76 -11.81
C SER A 66 -9.48 -7.47 -12.57
N CYS A 67 -8.69 -7.25 -13.63
CA CYS A 67 -8.67 -5.99 -14.38
C CYS A 67 -8.53 -4.73 -13.48
N GLY A 68 -7.79 -4.84 -12.37
CA GLY A 68 -7.61 -3.77 -11.39
C GLY A 68 -8.80 -3.52 -10.46
N ILE A 69 -9.82 -4.37 -10.47
CA ILE A 69 -11.05 -4.20 -9.67
C ILE A 69 -11.11 -5.30 -8.60
N PRO A 70 -11.06 -4.96 -7.30
CA PRO A 70 -11.25 -5.93 -6.22
C PRO A 70 -12.71 -6.36 -6.11
N ASN A 71 -12.96 -7.66 -6.01
CA ASN A 71 -14.28 -8.23 -5.76
C ASN A 71 -14.40 -8.69 -4.30
N MET A 72 -15.22 -7.97 -3.52
CA MET A 72 -15.44 -8.22 -2.09
C MET A 72 -16.74 -9.02 -1.80
N LEU A 73 -17.38 -9.59 -2.84
CA LEU A 73 -18.59 -10.40 -2.74
C LEU A 73 -18.32 -11.87 -2.46
#